data_AF-A0A0C9MSV1-F1
#
_entry.id   AF-A0A0C9MSV1-F1
#
_cell.length_a   1.000
_cell.length_b   1.000
_cell.length_c   1.000
_cell.angle_alpha   90.00
_cell.angle_beta   90.00
_cell.angle_gamma   90.00
#
_symmetry.space_group_name_H-M   'P 1'
#
loop_
_entity.id
_entity.type
_entity.pdbx_description
1 polymer ?
#
loop_
_entity_poly.entity_id
_entity_poly.type
_entity_poly.pdbx_seq_one_letter_code
_entity_poly.pdbx_strand_id
1 'polypeptide(L)'
;MKVVCSICLEEMHEDSYWVALRSCGHVFDRTCIDSALRGFRSRCPVCATAAVETFNRAPAVPWIKLYPSKGDRDESDEQVKMKNDLDEANQKLASLQSKLTRTEDTLDSSRQEHGNTLSTLERTLSTINQLNQDNEQLKKSNNDYLSSIEKLKTSYQIIANSSTSSSSLNEAPGEQQFSLQDLLKVGKTVLDAASLDSINSLANQALQRDYLDLKAKYQDMANREQLTGVKVADLTAQLQRSQTAENSQDRERLQKQLFGALIEKSVLSNAVTNLNLEKQRLLDEKRVIQEKWNAMLPDHKKLQDAETAWITNNLYLQELLKASNEDLVKMKALNHDYATEILGLKEEVRALRETNTKHDAEKFQIINNVKRYEAEIKQREERIEVLSDGKGQMMEELIVAQQPWQLFL
;
A
#
# COMPACT_ATOMS: atom_id res chain seq x y z
N MET A 1 6.53 19.15 59.85
CA MET A 1 7.52 20.09 59.27
C MET A 1 6.84 21.45 59.18
N LYS A 2 7.41 22.50 59.77
CA LYS A 2 6.80 23.84 59.75
C LYS A 2 7.04 24.49 58.39
N VAL A 3 5.99 24.92 57.69
CA VAL A 3 6.11 25.61 56.40
C VAL A 3 6.16 27.11 56.66
N VAL A 4 7.14 27.78 56.08
CA VAL A 4 7.41 29.21 56.27
C VAL A 4 7.19 29.94 54.95
N CYS A 5 6.59 31.13 54.98
CA CYS A 5 6.44 31.95 53.77
C CYS A 5 7.78 32.50 53.30
N SER A 6 8.16 32.23 52.06
CA SER A 6 9.43 32.73 51.50
C SER A 6 9.50 34.25 51.29
N ILE A 7 8.44 35.01 51.60
CA ILE A 7 8.41 36.49 51.53
C ILE A 7 8.49 37.09 52.94
N CYS A 8 7.52 36.82 53.81
CA CYS A 8 7.52 37.40 55.16
C CYS A 8 8.36 36.61 56.16
N LEU A 9 8.81 35.40 55.81
CA LEU A 9 9.55 34.47 56.67
C LEU A 9 8.80 34.07 57.96
N GLU A 10 7.50 34.34 58.02
CA GLU A 10 6.64 33.90 59.11
C GLU A 10 6.17 32.47 58.89
N GLU A 11 6.02 31.74 60.00
CA GLU A 11 5.42 30.41 60.01
C GLU A 11 3.97 30.52 59.52
N MET A 12 3.63 29.75 58.48
CA MET A 12 2.30 29.83 57.91
C MET A 12 1.28 29.17 58.84
N HIS A 13 0.22 29.90 59.19
CA HIS A 13 -0.88 29.37 59.98
C HIS A 13 -1.77 28.43 59.17
N GLU A 14 -2.43 27.49 59.86
CA GLU A 14 -3.35 26.51 59.26
C GLU A 14 -4.55 27.17 58.56
N ASP A 15 -4.94 28.36 59.02
CA ASP A 15 -6.05 29.13 58.46
C ASP A 15 -5.63 30.03 57.28
N SER A 16 -4.33 30.13 57.00
CA SER A 16 -3.80 30.90 55.89
C SER A 16 -3.95 30.15 54.57
N TYR A 17 -4.24 30.87 53.48
CA TYR A 17 -4.27 30.28 52.14
C TYR A 17 -2.88 30.20 51.55
N TRP A 18 -2.37 28.97 51.40
CA TRP A 18 -1.04 28.73 50.84
C TRP A 18 -1.14 28.53 49.35
N VAL A 19 -0.17 29.06 48.61
CA VAL A 19 -0.10 28.89 47.17
C VAL A 19 1.31 28.59 46.72
N ALA A 20 1.46 27.68 45.77
CA ALA A 20 2.74 27.39 45.11
C ALA A 20 2.72 27.92 43.68
N LEU A 21 3.76 28.64 43.25
CA LEU A 21 3.87 29.08 41.85
C LEU A 21 4.08 27.88 40.93
N ARG A 22 3.30 27.78 39.85
CA ARG A 22 3.37 26.63 38.91
C ARG A 22 4.74 26.48 38.25
N SER A 23 5.40 27.60 37.96
CA SER A 23 6.66 27.59 37.21
C SER A 23 7.88 27.18 38.03
N CYS A 24 7.84 27.28 39.36
CA CYS A 24 9.03 27.03 40.19
C CYS A 24 8.75 26.30 41.51
N GLY A 25 7.49 26.07 41.87
CA GLY A 25 7.12 25.33 43.09
C GLY A 25 7.31 26.08 44.41
N HIS A 26 7.86 27.31 44.40
CA HIS A 26 8.01 28.10 45.63
C HIS A 26 6.65 28.42 46.26
N VAL A 27 6.58 28.27 47.59
CA VAL A 27 5.35 28.37 48.38
C VAL A 27 5.28 29.71 49.11
N PHE A 28 4.12 30.34 49.06
CA PHE A 28 3.87 31.66 49.64
C PHE A 28 2.52 31.71 50.33
N ASP A 29 2.40 32.60 51.31
CA ASP A 29 1.10 33.08 51.75
C ASP A 29 0.45 33.86 50.61
N ARG A 30 -0.84 33.64 50.41
CA ARG A 30 -1.60 34.26 49.31
C ARG A 30 -1.50 35.78 49.30
N THR A 31 -1.58 36.41 50.47
CA THR A 31 -1.55 37.87 50.59
C THR A 31 -0.16 38.43 50.25
N CYS A 32 0.89 37.71 50.65
CA CYS A 32 2.27 38.08 50.38
C CYS A 32 2.58 38.00 48.88
N ILE A 33 2.22 36.90 48.21
CA ILE A 33 2.51 36.76 46.78
C ILE A 33 1.64 37.67 45.91
N ASP A 34 0.37 37.90 46.26
CA ASP A 34 -0.49 38.84 45.54
C ASP A 34 0.07 40.27 45.62
N SER A 35 0.63 40.65 46.77
CA SER A 35 1.28 41.97 46.94
C SER A 35 2.58 42.05 46.13
N ALA A 36 3.40 41.00 46.18
CA ALA A 36 4.66 40.95 45.43
C ALA A 36 4.43 40.99 43.91
N LEU A 37 3.46 40.24 43.38
CA LEU A 37 3.18 40.19 41.94
C LEU A 37 2.56 41.48 41.38
N ARG A 38 1.90 42.30 42.23
CA ARG A 38 1.45 43.65 41.82
C ARG A 38 2.62 44.61 41.59
N GLY A 39 3.71 44.46 42.34
CA GLY A 39 4.90 45.32 42.23
C GLY A 39 5.97 44.81 41.26
N PHE A 40 6.17 43.50 41.19
CA PHE A 40 7.26 42.86 40.44
C PHE A 40 6.72 42.11 39.23
N ARG A 41 6.91 42.67 38.01
CA ARG A 41 6.64 42.16 36.64
C ARG A 41 6.36 40.65 36.47
N SER A 42 5.34 40.11 37.12
CA SER A 42 4.94 38.70 37.12
C SER A 42 6.11 37.70 37.29
N ARG A 43 7.04 37.94 38.22
CA ARG A 43 8.18 37.04 38.50
C ARG A 43 8.17 36.55 39.93
N CYS A 44 8.66 35.33 40.15
CA CYS A 44 8.85 34.76 41.47
C CYS A 44 9.81 35.63 42.30
N PRO A 45 9.44 36.07 43.52
CA PRO A 45 10.33 36.87 44.37
C PRO A 45 11.60 36.15 44.82
N VAL A 46 11.59 34.82 44.81
CA VAL A 46 12.70 33.99 45.30
C VAL A 46 13.71 33.68 44.20
N CYS A 47 13.24 33.23 43.03
CA CYS A 47 14.10 32.74 41.96
C CYS A 47 14.01 33.54 40.66
N ALA A 48 13.20 34.61 40.62
CA ALA A 48 12.96 35.46 39.45
C ALA A 48 12.38 34.77 38.19
N THR A 49 12.04 33.47 38.25
CA THR A 49 11.32 32.76 37.18
C THR A 49 9.98 33.42 36.90
N ALA A 50 9.60 33.56 35.62
CA ALA A 50 8.32 34.12 35.25
C ALA A 50 7.16 33.28 35.83
N ALA A 51 6.20 33.94 36.48
CA ALA A 51 5.03 33.30 37.06
C ALA A 51 3.96 32.98 36.01
N VAL A 52 3.95 33.74 34.90
CA VAL A 52 3.03 33.55 33.77
C VAL A 52 3.86 33.37 32.52
N GLU A 53 3.85 32.17 31.95
CA GLU A 53 4.28 31.98 30.56
C GLU A 53 3.19 32.60 29.67
N THR A 54 3.55 33.62 28.91
CA THR A 54 2.64 34.35 28.00
C THR A 54 2.19 33.43 26.86
N PHE A 55 1.22 32.56 27.12
CA PHE A 55 0.46 31.86 26.09
C PHE A 55 -0.94 32.47 26.04
N ASN A 56 -1.33 32.94 24.84
CA ASN A 56 -2.50 33.77 24.53
C ASN A 56 -3.89 33.11 24.75
N ARG A 57 -4.10 32.37 25.84
CA ARG A 57 -5.42 31.86 26.23
C ARG A 57 -5.70 32.21 27.69
N ALA A 58 -6.98 32.47 27.97
CA ALA A 58 -7.61 33.00 29.20
C ALA A 58 -6.87 32.71 30.54
N PRO A 59 -7.00 33.62 31.54
CA PRO A 59 -6.08 33.70 32.68
C PRO A 59 -6.17 32.48 33.59
N ALA A 60 -5.33 31.48 33.33
CA ALA A 60 -5.05 30.44 34.29
C ALA A 60 -4.30 31.06 35.46
N VAL A 61 -4.89 30.98 36.64
CA VAL A 61 -4.28 31.41 37.90
C VAL A 61 -2.85 30.83 38.00
N PRO A 62 -1.78 31.64 38.12
CA PRO A 62 -0.40 31.17 37.96
C PRO A 62 0.16 30.36 39.14
N TRP A 63 -0.70 30.04 40.10
CA TRP A 63 -0.35 29.29 41.29
C TRP A 63 -1.36 28.18 41.56
N ILE A 64 -0.92 27.18 42.30
CA ILE A 64 -1.71 26.04 42.79
C ILE A 64 -2.01 26.30 44.25
N LYS A 65 -3.26 26.16 44.67
CA LYS A 65 -3.65 26.28 46.08
C LYS A 65 -3.18 25.03 46.82
N LEU A 66 -2.38 25.22 47.87
CA LEU A 66 -1.95 24.17 48.76
C LEU A 66 -2.87 24.15 49.99
N TYR A 67 -3.30 22.96 50.36
CA TYR A 67 -3.99 22.73 51.63
C TYR A 67 -3.03 21.90 52.50
N PRO A 68 -2.49 22.46 53.60
CA PRO A 68 -1.73 21.66 54.54
C PRO A 68 -2.55 20.45 54.97
N SER A 69 -1.98 19.26 54.83
CA SER A 69 -2.55 18.07 55.44
C SER A 69 -2.58 18.30 56.95
N LYS A 70 -3.77 18.36 57.56
CA LYS A 70 -3.91 18.41 59.01
C LYS A 70 -3.30 17.12 59.55
N GLY A 71 -2.19 17.22 60.26
CA GLY A 71 -1.41 16.06 60.70
C GLY A 71 -2.27 15.07 61.49
N ASP A 72 -2.18 13.79 61.08
CA ASP A 72 -2.50 12.54 61.80
C ASP A 72 -3.74 12.52 62.70
N ARG A 73 -4.79 13.30 62.39
CA ARG A 73 -6.10 13.10 63.00
C ARG A 73 -6.95 12.31 62.03
N ASP A 74 -7.11 11.03 62.36
CA ASP A 74 -8.01 10.05 61.74
C ASP A 74 -8.28 10.35 60.26
N GLU A 75 -7.43 9.80 59.37
CA GLU A 75 -7.72 9.70 57.94
C GLU A 75 -9.19 9.29 57.80
N SER A 76 -10.04 10.23 57.43
CA SER A 76 -11.47 9.96 57.28
C SER A 76 -11.62 8.78 56.34
N ASP A 77 -12.56 7.87 56.61
CA ASP A 77 -12.85 6.73 55.73
C ASP A 77 -13.02 7.17 54.26
N GLU A 78 -13.47 8.41 54.04
CA GLU A 78 -13.58 9.04 52.71
C GLU A 78 -12.21 9.30 52.04
N GLN A 79 -11.19 9.70 52.79
CA GLN A 79 -9.82 9.92 52.27
C GLN A 79 -9.14 8.60 51.92
N VAL A 80 -9.28 7.58 52.77
CA VAL A 80 -8.79 6.22 52.48
C VAL A 80 -9.45 5.68 51.20
N LYS A 81 -10.76 5.86 51.07
CA LYS A 81 -11.49 5.48 49.85
C LYS A 81 -10.98 6.23 48.62
N MET A 82 -10.85 7.55 48.68
CA MET A 82 -10.33 8.34 47.55
C MET A 82 -8.91 7.94 47.15
N LYS A 83 -8.05 7.59 48.11
CA LYS A 83 -6.69 7.13 47.84
C LYS A 83 -6.70 5.78 47.14
N ASN A 84 -7.51 4.83 47.61
CA ASN A 84 -7.68 3.53 46.94
C ASN A 84 -8.24 3.68 45.52
N ASP A 85 -9.25 4.54 45.33
CA ASP A 85 -9.83 4.83 44.01
C ASP A 85 -8.78 5.45 43.07
N LEU A 86 -7.91 6.34 43.59
CA LEU A 86 -6.83 6.95 42.83
C LEU A 86 -5.74 5.93 42.45
N ASP A 87 -5.37 5.04 43.36
CA ASP A 87 -4.41 3.98 43.10
C ASP A 87 -4.97 2.98 42.07
N GLU A 88 -6.25 2.63 42.16
CA GLU A 88 -6.94 1.81 41.16
C GLU A 88 -6.96 2.50 39.78
N ALA A 89 -7.24 3.81 39.73
CA ALA A 89 -7.21 4.59 38.50
C ALA A 89 -5.79 4.64 37.90
N ASN A 90 -4.76 4.81 38.72
CA ASN A 90 -3.36 4.79 38.27
C ASN A 90 -2.94 3.42 37.74
N GLN A 91 -3.36 2.32 38.39
CA GLN A 91 -3.13 0.96 37.88
C GLN A 91 -3.84 0.73 36.54
N LYS A 92 -5.08 1.21 36.39
CA LYS A 92 -5.81 1.15 35.11
C LYS A 92 -5.09 1.96 34.03
N LEU A 93 -4.61 3.16 34.34
CA LEU A 93 -3.82 3.98 33.41
C LEU A 93 -2.55 3.26 32.95
N ALA A 94 -1.79 2.67 33.87
CA ALA A 94 -0.59 1.91 33.53
C ALA A 94 -0.91 0.67 32.65
N SER A 95 -2.01 -0.04 32.94
CA SER A 95 -2.47 -1.16 32.12
C SER A 95 -2.88 -0.73 30.71
N LEU A 96 -3.61 0.38 30.58
CA LEU A 96 -4.01 0.94 29.29
C LEU A 96 -2.80 1.44 28.49
N GLN A 97 -1.83 2.09 29.13
CA GLN A 97 -0.58 2.49 28.49
C GLN A 97 0.18 1.27 27.94
N SER A 98 0.31 0.20 28.73
CA SER A 98 0.96 -1.03 28.26
C SER A 98 0.23 -1.67 27.09
N LYS A 99 -1.13 -1.67 27.10
CA LYS A 99 -1.93 -2.15 25.97
C LYS A 99 -1.73 -1.28 24.73
N LEU A 100 -1.70 0.04 24.89
CA LEU A 100 -1.49 0.98 23.78
C LEU A 100 -0.13 0.73 23.11
N THR A 101 0.95 0.64 23.88
CA THR A 101 2.28 0.34 23.34
C THR A 101 2.31 -0.99 22.59
N ARG A 102 1.71 -2.06 23.14
CA ARG A 102 1.62 -3.35 22.43
C ARG A 102 0.86 -3.25 21.10
N THR A 103 -0.22 -2.46 21.07
CA THR A 103 -0.98 -2.26 19.83
C THR A 103 -0.21 -1.42 18.81
N GLU A 104 0.56 -0.44 19.26
CA GLU A 104 1.46 0.36 18.41
C GLU A 104 2.55 -0.54 17.81
N ASP A 105 3.23 -1.35 18.62
CA ASP A 105 4.27 -2.30 18.16
C ASP A 105 3.71 -3.31 17.13
N THR A 106 2.49 -3.79 17.37
CA THR A 106 1.79 -4.71 16.45
C THR A 106 1.46 -4.02 15.13
N LEU A 107 0.98 -2.77 15.19
CA LEU A 107 0.66 -1.97 14.01
C LEU A 107 1.91 -1.68 13.18
N ASP A 108 3.02 -1.32 13.82
CA ASP A 108 4.27 -1.02 13.12
C ASP A 108 4.90 -2.28 12.52
N SER A 109 4.83 -3.43 13.21
CA SER A 109 5.21 -4.73 12.65
C SER A 109 4.39 -5.07 11.40
N SER A 110 3.06 -4.88 11.46
CA SER A 110 2.16 -5.12 10.32
C SER A 110 2.45 -4.17 9.14
N ARG A 111 2.75 -2.89 9.41
CA ARG A 111 3.16 -1.92 8.38
C ARG A 111 4.46 -2.33 7.70
N GLN A 112 5.43 -2.83 8.47
CA GLN A 112 6.70 -3.32 7.93
C GLN A 112 6.49 -4.56 7.03
N GLU A 113 5.69 -5.54 7.47
CA GLU A 113 5.33 -6.71 6.67
C GLU A 113 4.60 -6.34 5.38
N HIS A 114 3.66 -5.38 5.46
CA HIS A 114 2.97 -4.86 4.30
C HIS A 114 3.94 -4.18 3.31
N GLY A 115 4.90 -3.38 3.82
CA GLY A 115 5.95 -2.78 3.00
C GLY A 115 6.81 -3.83 2.26
N ASN A 116 7.23 -4.89 2.97
CA ASN A 116 7.99 -5.99 2.36
C ASN A 116 7.20 -6.73 1.28
N THR A 117 5.89 -6.91 1.52
CA THR A 117 4.98 -7.55 0.56
C THR A 117 4.81 -6.70 -0.69
N LEU A 118 4.63 -5.38 -0.54
CA LEU A 118 4.57 -4.45 -1.67
C LEU A 118 5.85 -4.47 -2.50
N SER A 119 7.02 -4.40 -1.88
CA SER A 119 8.30 -4.49 -2.61
C SER A 119 8.47 -5.82 -3.34
N THR A 120 7.86 -6.90 -2.84
CA THR A 120 7.88 -8.21 -3.52
C THR A 120 6.94 -8.22 -4.72
N LEU A 121 5.74 -7.64 -4.58
CA LEU A 121 4.78 -7.47 -5.68
C LEU A 121 5.34 -6.58 -6.80
N GLU A 122 6.08 -5.53 -6.48
CA GLU A 122 6.74 -4.68 -7.48
C GLU A 122 7.79 -5.46 -8.30
N ARG A 123 8.58 -6.32 -7.63
CA ARG A 123 9.56 -7.19 -8.30
C ARG A 123 8.89 -8.23 -9.19
N THR A 124 7.78 -8.82 -8.75
CA THR A 124 7.04 -9.81 -9.57
C THR A 124 6.39 -9.13 -10.77
N LEU A 125 5.79 -7.96 -10.61
CA LEU A 125 5.25 -7.17 -11.72
C LEU A 125 6.32 -6.79 -12.75
N SER A 126 7.50 -6.38 -12.29
CA SER A 126 8.64 -6.12 -13.17
C SER A 126 9.04 -7.36 -13.97
N THR A 127 9.05 -8.53 -13.32
CA THR A 127 9.34 -9.83 -13.97
C THR A 127 8.27 -10.20 -15.00
N ILE A 128 6.98 -10.03 -14.67
CA ILE A 128 5.86 -10.28 -15.58
C ILE A 128 5.96 -9.38 -16.82
N ASN A 129 6.27 -8.10 -16.62
CA ASN A 129 6.46 -7.15 -17.73
C ASN A 129 7.61 -7.58 -18.64
N GLN A 130 8.72 -8.07 -18.08
CA GLN A 130 9.83 -8.62 -18.86
C GLN A 130 9.39 -9.85 -19.67
N LEU A 131 8.71 -10.81 -19.04
CA LEU A 131 8.20 -12.01 -19.72
C LEU A 131 7.20 -11.67 -20.83
N ASN A 132 6.37 -10.63 -20.65
CA ASN A 132 5.48 -10.15 -21.69
C ASN A 132 6.25 -9.57 -22.89
N GLN A 133 7.30 -8.79 -22.64
CA GLN A 133 8.17 -8.30 -23.70
C GLN A 133 8.85 -9.45 -24.44
N ASP A 134 9.34 -10.45 -23.72
CA ASP A 134 9.97 -11.63 -24.31
C ASP A 134 8.96 -12.44 -25.15
N ASN A 135 7.72 -12.57 -24.68
CA ASN A 135 6.63 -13.22 -25.43
C ASN A 135 6.29 -12.48 -26.72
N GLU A 136 6.22 -11.15 -26.70
CA GLU A 136 5.99 -10.36 -27.92
C GLU A 136 7.18 -10.47 -28.89
N GLN A 137 8.41 -10.53 -28.39
CA GLN A 137 9.58 -10.83 -29.22
C GLN A 137 9.50 -12.22 -29.86
N LEU A 138 9.11 -13.25 -29.10
CA LEU A 138 8.93 -14.60 -29.62
C LEU A 138 7.84 -14.67 -30.68
N LYS A 139 6.70 -13.99 -30.49
CA LYS A 139 5.64 -13.90 -31.50
C LYS A 139 6.16 -13.28 -32.79
N LYS A 140 6.94 -12.19 -32.68
CA LYS A 140 7.56 -11.54 -33.83
C LYS A 140 8.50 -12.50 -34.57
N SER A 141 9.44 -13.14 -33.86
CA SER A 141 10.34 -14.13 -34.45
C SER A 141 9.60 -15.30 -35.09
N ASN A 142 8.53 -15.78 -34.48
CA ASN A 142 7.70 -16.85 -35.07
C ASN A 142 7.05 -16.42 -36.40
N ASN A 143 6.53 -15.20 -36.47
CA ASN A 143 6.00 -14.64 -37.72
C ASN A 143 7.09 -14.53 -38.81
N ASP A 144 8.31 -14.13 -38.43
CA ASP A 144 9.45 -14.05 -39.35
C ASP A 144 9.87 -15.44 -39.88
N TYR A 145 9.83 -16.46 -39.03
CA TYR A 145 10.05 -17.85 -39.43
C TYR A 145 8.97 -18.35 -40.38
N LEU A 146 7.69 -18.09 -40.09
CA LEU A 146 6.59 -18.46 -40.98
C LEU A 146 6.72 -17.79 -42.36
N SER A 147 7.09 -16.51 -42.41
CA SER A 147 7.37 -15.81 -43.67
C SER A 147 8.53 -16.44 -44.44
N SER A 148 9.60 -16.84 -43.74
CA SER A 148 10.75 -17.53 -44.35
C SER A 148 10.36 -18.90 -44.93
N ILE A 149 9.52 -19.65 -44.21
CA ILE A 149 8.98 -20.93 -44.69
C ILE A 149 8.14 -20.73 -45.96
N GLU A 150 7.30 -19.69 -46.03
CA GLU A 150 6.54 -19.39 -47.25
C GLU A 150 7.45 -19.03 -48.44
N LYS A 151 8.51 -18.25 -48.23
CA LYS A 151 9.50 -17.92 -49.28
C LYS A 151 10.24 -19.15 -49.80
N LEU A 152 10.60 -20.07 -48.90
CA LEU A 152 11.20 -21.35 -49.28
C LEU A 152 10.22 -22.21 -50.08
N LYS A 153 8.96 -22.28 -49.63
CA LYS A 153 7.90 -23.01 -50.31
C LYS A 153 7.66 -22.49 -51.73
N THR A 154 7.59 -21.17 -51.91
CA THR A 154 7.43 -20.55 -53.24
C THR A 154 8.64 -20.80 -54.13
N SER A 155 9.86 -20.71 -53.59
CA SER A 155 11.10 -21.03 -54.32
C SER A 155 11.12 -22.50 -54.77
N TYR A 156 10.72 -23.43 -53.89
CA TYR A 156 10.62 -24.85 -54.23
C TYR A 156 9.56 -25.11 -55.32
N GLN A 157 8.42 -24.43 -55.26
CA GLN A 157 7.37 -24.50 -56.28
C GLN A 157 7.89 -24.06 -57.67
N ILE A 158 8.70 -22.99 -57.73
CA ILE A 158 9.31 -22.51 -58.97
C ILE A 158 10.25 -23.57 -59.57
N ILE A 159 11.09 -24.18 -58.73
CA ILE A 159 12.02 -25.25 -59.15
C ILE A 159 11.27 -26.50 -59.62
N ALA A 160 10.21 -26.89 -58.92
CA ALA A 160 9.38 -28.03 -59.29
C ALA A 160 8.72 -27.81 -60.67
N ASN A 161 8.14 -26.63 -60.89
CA ASN A 161 7.46 -26.28 -62.14
C ASN A 161 8.42 -26.21 -63.34
N SER A 162 9.64 -25.69 -63.15
CA SER A 162 10.66 -25.66 -64.21
C SER A 162 11.21 -27.05 -64.55
N SER A 163 11.25 -27.96 -63.56
CA SER A 163 11.61 -29.37 -63.76
C SER A 163 10.54 -30.16 -64.51
N THR A 164 9.26 -29.85 -64.31
CA THR A 164 8.17 -30.49 -65.07
C THR A 164 8.08 -30.00 -66.52
N SER A 165 8.37 -28.71 -66.77
CA SER A 165 8.36 -28.15 -68.14
C SER A 165 9.51 -28.68 -69.02
N SER A 166 10.62 -29.11 -68.42
CA SER A 166 11.77 -29.69 -69.12
C SER A 166 11.58 -31.16 -69.51
N SER A 167 10.56 -31.84 -68.95
CA SER A 167 10.23 -33.24 -69.30
C SER A 167 9.35 -33.37 -70.55
N SER A 168 8.93 -32.24 -71.15
CA SER A 168 8.01 -32.19 -72.30
C SER A 168 8.68 -31.92 -73.66
N LEU A 169 10.00 -31.72 -73.71
CA LEU A 169 10.74 -31.38 -74.93
C LEU A 169 11.79 -32.46 -75.25
N ASN A 170 11.29 -33.63 -75.66
CA ASN A 170 12.04 -34.51 -76.53
C ASN A 170 11.86 -34.01 -77.97
N GLU A 171 12.81 -33.23 -78.49
CA GLU A 171 13.26 -33.21 -79.89
C GLU A 171 14.12 -31.97 -80.14
N ALA A 172 15.44 -32.12 -79.96
CA ALA A 172 16.55 -31.52 -80.72
C ALA A 172 17.78 -31.30 -79.81
N PRO A 173 18.91 -31.97 -80.08
CA PRO A 173 20.15 -31.76 -79.36
C PRO A 173 20.92 -30.59 -80.01
N GLY A 174 20.96 -29.44 -79.35
CA GLY A 174 21.74 -28.31 -79.81
C GLY A 174 21.84 -27.19 -78.78
N GLU A 175 22.97 -27.16 -78.06
CA GLU A 175 23.56 -25.95 -77.48
C GLU A 175 22.68 -25.05 -76.62
N GLN A 176 22.41 -25.45 -75.38
CA GLN A 176 22.29 -24.47 -74.28
C GLN A 176 22.54 -25.16 -72.94
N GLN A 177 23.83 -25.25 -72.61
CA GLN A 177 24.32 -25.71 -71.33
C GLN A 177 24.09 -24.59 -70.31
N PHE A 178 22.89 -24.54 -69.71
CA PHE A 178 22.63 -23.67 -68.57
C PHE A 178 23.57 -24.08 -67.43
N SER A 179 24.50 -23.19 -67.09
CA SER A 179 25.53 -23.43 -66.10
C SER A 179 24.91 -23.67 -64.73
N LEU A 180 25.12 -24.88 -64.19
CA LEU A 180 24.75 -25.28 -62.82
C LEU A 180 25.29 -24.30 -61.76
N GLN A 181 26.31 -23.51 -62.12
CA GLN A 181 26.90 -22.44 -61.33
C GLN A 181 25.96 -21.24 -61.11
N ASP A 182 25.01 -20.98 -62.01
CA ASP A 182 24.06 -19.86 -61.89
C ASP A 182 22.88 -20.21 -60.97
N LEU A 183 22.44 -21.48 -60.96
CA LEU A 183 21.47 -21.99 -59.97
C LEU A 183 22.04 -22.01 -58.54
N LEU A 184 23.32 -22.35 -58.39
CA LEU A 184 24.03 -22.30 -57.10
C LEU A 184 24.23 -20.86 -56.59
N LYS A 185 24.41 -19.87 -57.48
CA LYS A 185 24.48 -18.46 -57.10
C LYS A 185 23.15 -17.93 -56.55
N VAL A 186 22.03 -18.33 -57.13
CA VAL A 186 20.69 -17.95 -56.64
C VAL A 186 20.37 -18.61 -55.29
N GLY A 187 20.79 -19.87 -55.08
CA GLY A 187 20.65 -20.52 -53.77
C GLY A 187 21.48 -19.86 -52.66
N LYS A 188 22.65 -19.31 -53.02
CA LYS A 188 23.55 -18.66 -52.06
C LYS A 188 23.08 -17.26 -51.65
N THR A 189 22.51 -16.49 -52.57
CA THR A 189 21.94 -15.16 -52.25
C THR A 189 20.67 -15.24 -51.40
N VAL A 190 19.92 -16.35 -51.44
CA VAL A 190 18.76 -16.58 -50.57
C VAL A 190 19.16 -17.00 -49.15
N LEU A 191 20.27 -17.71 -48.97
CA LEU A 191 20.81 -18.03 -47.63
C LEU A 191 21.43 -16.80 -46.95
N ASP A 192 22.10 -15.94 -47.72
CA ASP A 192 22.79 -14.75 -47.17
C ASP A 192 21.80 -13.62 -46.79
N ALA A 193 20.57 -13.64 -47.31
CA ALA A 193 19.53 -12.65 -46.99
C ALA A 193 18.71 -12.97 -45.71
N ALA A 194 18.91 -14.13 -45.09
CA ALA A 194 18.19 -14.55 -43.87
C ALA A 194 18.93 -14.23 -42.56
N SER A 195 19.97 -13.40 -42.61
CA SER A 195 20.78 -13.03 -41.45
C SER A 195 20.41 -11.63 -40.93
N LEU A 196 19.69 -11.56 -39.80
CA LEU A 196 19.71 -10.51 -38.74
C LEU A 196 18.52 -10.77 -37.79
N ASP A 197 18.75 -11.41 -36.63
CA ASP A 197 19.07 -10.82 -35.30
C ASP A 197 17.84 -10.32 -34.51
N SER A 198 17.60 -10.94 -33.34
CA SER A 198 17.55 -10.20 -32.05
C SER A 198 17.38 -11.13 -30.83
N ILE A 199 18.50 -11.36 -30.15
CA ILE A 199 18.72 -11.45 -28.69
C ILE A 199 18.40 -12.78 -27.95
N ASN A 200 17.24 -13.43 -28.05
CA ASN A 200 17.05 -14.75 -27.38
C ASN A 200 17.46 -15.96 -28.25
N SER A 201 17.83 -15.67 -29.50
CA SER A 201 18.33 -16.62 -30.49
C SER A 201 19.78 -17.06 -30.23
N LEU A 202 20.62 -16.24 -29.59
CA LEU A 202 22.07 -16.47 -29.61
C LEU A 202 22.52 -17.80 -28.98
N ALA A 203 21.94 -18.20 -27.85
CA ALA A 203 22.31 -19.45 -27.19
C ALA A 203 21.86 -20.68 -27.98
N ASN A 204 20.62 -20.67 -28.50
CA ASN A 204 20.10 -21.78 -29.30
C ASN A 204 20.69 -21.81 -30.73
N GLN A 205 20.97 -20.66 -31.34
CA GLN A 205 21.69 -20.59 -32.62
C GLN A 205 23.14 -21.04 -32.48
N ALA A 206 23.83 -20.68 -31.39
CA ALA A 206 25.19 -21.16 -31.14
C ALA A 206 25.19 -22.69 -31.05
N LEU A 207 24.33 -23.27 -30.20
CA LEU A 207 24.17 -24.72 -30.07
C LEU A 207 23.78 -25.40 -31.40
N GLN A 208 22.87 -24.80 -32.16
CA GLN A 208 22.43 -25.36 -33.45
C GLN A 208 23.52 -25.27 -34.52
N ARG A 209 24.28 -24.17 -34.55
CA ARG A 209 25.41 -23.97 -35.47
C ARG A 209 26.55 -24.92 -35.12
N ASP A 210 26.86 -25.08 -33.85
CA ASP A 210 27.87 -26.01 -33.34
C ASP A 210 27.49 -27.47 -33.66
N TYR A 211 26.20 -27.83 -33.50
CA TYR A 211 25.71 -29.15 -33.87
C TYR A 211 25.83 -29.42 -35.38
N LEU A 212 25.46 -28.45 -36.22
CA LEU A 212 25.57 -28.59 -37.68
C LEU A 212 27.03 -28.68 -38.14
N ASP A 213 27.93 -27.89 -37.55
CA ASP A 213 29.36 -27.95 -37.82
C ASP A 213 29.96 -29.29 -37.39
N LEU A 214 29.59 -29.78 -36.20
CA LEU A 214 30.01 -31.10 -35.71
C LEU A 214 29.50 -32.24 -36.62
N LYS A 215 28.26 -32.14 -37.09
CA LYS A 215 27.67 -33.09 -38.04
C LYS A 215 28.43 -33.09 -39.37
N ALA A 216 28.76 -31.91 -39.90
CA ALA A 216 29.54 -31.79 -41.12
C ALA A 216 30.94 -32.40 -40.97
N LYS A 217 31.63 -32.11 -39.87
CA LYS A 217 32.95 -32.69 -39.53
C LYS A 217 32.91 -34.21 -39.42
N TYR A 218 31.89 -34.77 -38.75
CA TYR A 218 31.70 -36.21 -38.67
C TYR A 218 31.55 -36.85 -40.06
N GLN A 219 30.74 -36.22 -40.91
CA GLN A 219 30.45 -36.72 -42.24
C GLN A 219 31.66 -36.64 -43.17
N ASP A 220 32.47 -35.57 -43.08
CA ASP A 220 33.75 -35.46 -43.78
C ASP A 220 34.74 -36.55 -43.33
N MET A 221 34.88 -36.79 -42.03
CA MET A 221 35.78 -37.82 -41.52
C MET A 221 35.34 -39.24 -41.91
N ALA A 222 34.03 -39.53 -41.89
CA ALA A 222 33.50 -40.81 -42.35
C ALA A 222 33.81 -41.05 -43.84
N ASN A 223 33.66 -40.00 -44.67
CA ASN A 223 34.01 -40.08 -46.10
C ASN A 223 35.52 -40.32 -46.30
N ARG A 224 36.37 -39.64 -45.51
CA ARG A 224 37.83 -39.84 -45.54
C ARG A 224 38.24 -41.24 -45.10
N GLU A 225 37.61 -41.79 -44.07
CA GLU A 225 37.83 -43.17 -43.63
C GLU A 225 37.45 -44.17 -44.74
N GLN A 226 36.30 -43.97 -45.40
CA GLN A 226 35.88 -44.81 -46.51
C GLN A 226 36.87 -44.73 -47.68
N LEU A 227 37.32 -43.53 -48.04
CA LEU A 227 38.27 -43.31 -49.13
C LEU A 227 39.65 -43.94 -48.84
N THR A 228 40.18 -43.76 -47.63
CA THR A 228 41.43 -44.39 -47.20
C THR A 228 41.29 -45.92 -47.15
N GLY A 229 40.12 -46.44 -46.77
CA GLY A 229 39.78 -47.86 -46.87
C GLY A 229 39.89 -48.40 -48.30
N VAL A 230 39.31 -47.70 -49.29
CA VAL A 230 39.43 -48.06 -50.72
C VAL A 230 40.88 -47.99 -51.19
N LYS A 231 41.62 -46.94 -50.80
CA LYS A 231 43.03 -46.77 -51.18
C LYS A 231 43.93 -47.87 -50.62
N VAL A 232 43.71 -48.30 -49.38
CA VAL A 232 44.42 -49.43 -48.78
C VAL A 232 44.11 -50.72 -49.54
N ALA A 233 42.84 -50.96 -49.91
CA ALA A 233 42.45 -52.13 -50.69
C ALA A 233 43.13 -52.15 -52.08
N ASP A 234 43.15 -51.02 -52.78
CA ASP A 234 43.79 -50.90 -54.09
C ASP A 234 45.32 -51.08 -54.01
N LEU A 235 46.00 -50.40 -53.08
CA LEU A 235 47.44 -50.56 -52.85
C LEU A 235 47.79 -52.01 -52.47
N THR A 236 46.95 -52.69 -51.69
CA THR A 236 47.12 -54.10 -51.36
C THR A 236 47.02 -54.99 -52.61
N ALA A 237 46.02 -54.74 -53.46
CA ALA A 237 45.86 -55.46 -54.72
C ALA A 237 46.99 -55.17 -55.73
N GLN A 238 47.52 -53.94 -55.75
CA GLN A 238 48.70 -53.58 -56.56
C GLN A 238 49.97 -54.27 -56.04
N LEU A 239 50.16 -54.32 -54.72
CA LEU A 239 51.29 -55.01 -54.10
C LEU A 239 51.25 -56.53 -54.36
N GLN A 240 50.06 -57.14 -54.33
CA GLN A 240 49.90 -58.55 -54.72
C GLN A 240 50.24 -58.79 -56.20
N ARG A 241 49.87 -57.86 -57.09
CA ARG A 241 50.21 -57.93 -58.52
C ARG A 241 51.70 -57.70 -58.79
N SER A 242 52.39 -56.88 -57.99
CA SER A 242 53.82 -56.63 -58.16
C SER A 242 54.72 -57.73 -57.57
N GLN A 243 54.19 -58.62 -56.73
CA GLN A 243 54.93 -59.80 -56.26
C GLN A 243 55.36 -60.74 -57.40
N THR A 244 54.76 -60.64 -58.59
CA THR A 244 55.15 -61.40 -59.79
C THR A 244 56.11 -60.65 -60.72
N ALA A 245 56.50 -59.41 -60.42
CA ALA A 245 57.38 -58.58 -61.26
C ALA A 245 58.74 -58.33 -60.58
N GLU A 246 59.84 -58.34 -61.34
CA GLU A 246 61.23 -58.27 -60.80
C GLU A 246 61.67 -56.89 -60.28
N ASN A 247 60.84 -55.85 -60.36
CA ASN A 247 61.27 -54.48 -60.01
C ASN A 247 61.16 -54.20 -58.50
N SER A 248 62.26 -54.40 -57.77
CA SER A 248 62.34 -54.27 -56.31
C SER A 248 62.01 -52.87 -55.76
N GLN A 249 62.33 -51.81 -56.51
CA GLN A 249 62.17 -50.42 -56.08
C GLN A 249 60.69 -49.99 -56.04
N ASP A 250 59.88 -50.42 -57.01
CA ASP A 250 58.45 -50.13 -57.04
C ASP A 250 57.73 -50.83 -55.88
N ARG A 251 58.20 -52.03 -55.50
CA ARG A 251 57.66 -52.77 -54.36
C ARG A 251 57.89 -52.03 -53.03
N GLU A 252 59.08 -51.49 -52.82
CA GLU A 252 59.40 -50.72 -51.61
C GLU A 252 58.57 -49.43 -51.53
N ARG A 253 58.40 -48.73 -52.67
CA ARG A 253 57.56 -47.55 -52.76
C ARG A 253 56.11 -47.85 -52.39
N LEU A 254 55.54 -48.94 -52.93
CA LEU A 254 54.17 -49.39 -52.61
C LEU A 254 54.02 -49.79 -51.14
N GLN A 255 55.01 -50.49 -50.56
CA GLN A 255 55.00 -50.82 -49.12
C GLN A 255 55.00 -49.57 -48.24
N LYS A 256 55.82 -48.57 -48.56
CA LYS A 256 55.85 -47.30 -47.81
C LYS A 256 54.52 -46.55 -47.90
N GLN A 257 53.90 -46.52 -49.07
CA GLN A 257 52.57 -45.92 -49.26
C GLN A 257 51.48 -46.67 -48.51
N LEU A 258 51.51 -48.01 -48.53
CA LEU A 258 50.57 -48.86 -47.79
C LEU A 258 50.68 -48.62 -46.28
N PHE A 259 51.90 -48.58 -45.74
CA PHE A 259 52.11 -48.32 -44.32
C PHE A 259 51.62 -46.93 -43.90
N GLY A 260 51.89 -45.91 -44.72
CA GLY A 260 51.35 -44.55 -44.50
C GLY A 260 49.82 -44.51 -44.50
N ALA A 261 49.18 -45.21 -45.45
CA ALA A 261 47.72 -45.29 -45.52
C ALA A 261 47.11 -46.08 -44.35
N LEU A 262 47.80 -47.10 -43.82
CA LEU A 262 47.36 -47.84 -42.63
C LEU A 262 47.43 -46.99 -41.36
N ILE A 263 48.48 -46.17 -41.20
CA ILE A 263 48.57 -45.20 -40.11
C ILE A 263 47.42 -44.18 -40.20
N GLU A 264 47.20 -43.61 -41.38
CA GLU A 264 46.11 -42.64 -41.60
C GLU A 264 44.74 -43.26 -41.27
N LYS A 265 44.47 -44.50 -41.71
CA LYS A 265 43.25 -45.23 -41.35
C LYS A 265 43.10 -45.42 -39.85
N SER A 266 44.17 -45.77 -39.14
CA SER A 266 44.13 -45.93 -37.68
C SER A 266 43.83 -44.61 -36.97
N VAL A 267 44.42 -43.50 -37.42
CA VAL A 267 44.15 -42.16 -36.87
C VAL A 267 42.70 -41.76 -37.09
N LEU A 268 42.16 -41.98 -38.29
CA LEU A 268 40.76 -41.68 -38.60
C LEU A 268 39.79 -42.53 -37.78
N SER A 269 40.07 -43.82 -37.61
CA SER A 269 39.24 -44.71 -36.79
C SER A 269 39.21 -44.27 -35.31
N ASN A 270 40.35 -43.83 -34.77
CA ASN A 270 40.42 -43.24 -33.42
C ASN A 270 39.65 -41.90 -33.32
N ALA A 271 39.67 -41.08 -34.37
CA ALA A 271 38.89 -39.84 -34.39
C ALA A 271 37.37 -40.11 -34.42
N VAL A 272 36.92 -41.09 -35.20
CA VAL A 272 35.51 -41.50 -35.27
C VAL A 272 35.02 -42.08 -33.94
N THR A 273 35.83 -42.89 -33.26
CA THR A 273 35.48 -43.42 -31.93
C THR A 273 35.37 -42.30 -30.89
N ASN A 274 36.30 -41.34 -30.88
CA ASN A 274 36.21 -40.16 -30.00
C ASN A 274 34.96 -39.31 -30.28
N LEU A 275 34.62 -39.06 -31.55
CA LEU A 275 33.39 -38.34 -31.89
C LEU A 275 32.13 -39.09 -31.45
N ASN A 276 32.12 -40.42 -31.52
CA ASN A 276 30.99 -41.21 -31.05
C ASN A 276 30.83 -41.13 -29.53
N LEU A 277 31.92 -41.13 -28.77
CA LEU A 277 31.90 -40.91 -27.32
C LEU A 277 31.35 -39.51 -26.98
N GLU A 278 31.82 -38.48 -27.69
CA GLU A 278 31.36 -37.11 -27.47
C GLU A 278 29.87 -36.93 -27.82
N LYS A 279 29.42 -37.54 -28.92
CA LYS A 279 27.98 -37.60 -29.26
C LYS A 279 27.16 -38.23 -28.14
N GLN A 280 27.66 -39.31 -27.54
CA GLN A 280 26.96 -39.97 -26.44
C GLN A 280 26.90 -39.07 -25.19
N ARG A 281 28.00 -38.39 -24.84
CA ARG A 281 28.05 -37.40 -23.75
C ARG A 281 26.99 -36.31 -23.93
N LEU A 282 26.89 -35.73 -25.13
CA LEU A 282 25.91 -34.69 -25.44
C LEU A 282 24.45 -35.19 -25.38
N LEU A 283 24.20 -36.45 -25.75
CA LEU A 283 22.87 -37.06 -25.61
C LEU A 283 22.48 -37.25 -24.14
N ASP A 284 23.44 -37.61 -23.28
CA ASP A 284 23.21 -37.75 -21.85
C ASP A 284 23.00 -36.38 -21.18
N GLU A 285 23.77 -35.36 -21.55
CA GLU A 285 23.54 -33.97 -21.11
C GLU A 285 22.16 -33.45 -21.53
N LYS A 286 21.76 -33.70 -22.78
CA LYS A 286 20.41 -33.35 -23.26
C LYS A 286 19.32 -34.03 -22.40
N ARG A 287 19.50 -35.30 -22.05
CA ARG A 287 18.56 -36.05 -21.21
C ARG A 287 18.45 -35.43 -19.82
N VAL A 288 19.58 -35.10 -19.19
CA VAL A 288 19.61 -34.44 -17.88
C VAL A 288 18.92 -33.07 -17.90
N ILE A 289 19.15 -32.27 -18.95
CA ILE A 289 18.47 -30.98 -19.11
C ILE A 289 16.96 -31.18 -19.27
N GLN A 290 16.55 -32.17 -20.06
CA GLN A 290 15.14 -32.48 -20.27
C GLN A 290 14.45 -32.98 -18.99
N GLU A 291 15.13 -33.79 -18.18
CA GLU A 291 14.65 -34.22 -16.87
C GLU A 291 14.50 -33.04 -15.90
N LYS A 292 15.49 -32.12 -15.86
CA LYS A 292 15.40 -30.88 -15.07
C LYS A 292 14.22 -30.00 -15.51
N TRP A 293 14.03 -29.84 -16.82
CA TRP A 293 12.88 -29.11 -17.37
C TRP A 293 11.55 -29.73 -16.92
N ASN A 294 11.42 -31.05 -17.07
CA ASN A 294 10.23 -31.78 -16.65
C ASN A 294 10.00 -31.70 -15.13
N ALA A 295 11.06 -31.65 -14.33
CA ALA A 295 10.98 -31.48 -12.88
C ALA A 295 10.55 -30.06 -12.46
N MET A 296 10.85 -29.03 -13.25
CA MET A 296 10.41 -27.65 -12.99
C MET A 296 8.93 -27.40 -13.38
N LEU A 297 8.38 -28.20 -14.30
CA LEU A 297 7.02 -28.02 -14.81
C LEU A 297 5.92 -28.10 -13.73
N PRO A 298 5.94 -29.05 -12.77
CA PRO A 298 4.98 -29.08 -11.66
C PRO A 298 5.05 -27.86 -10.76
N ASP A 299 6.25 -27.32 -10.51
CA ASP A 299 6.41 -26.13 -9.65
C ASP A 299 5.90 -24.87 -10.35
N HIS A 300 6.11 -24.75 -11.66
CA HIS A 300 5.48 -23.70 -12.46
C HIS A 300 3.94 -23.77 -12.38
N LYS A 301 3.37 -24.98 -12.46
CA LYS A 301 1.93 -25.19 -12.29
C LYS A 301 1.45 -24.79 -10.89
N LYS A 302 2.17 -25.16 -9.82
CA LYS A 302 1.83 -24.73 -8.44
C LYS A 302 1.84 -23.22 -8.30
N LEU A 303 2.81 -22.53 -8.92
CA LEU A 303 2.87 -21.07 -8.93
C LEU A 303 1.67 -20.47 -9.65
N GLN A 304 1.26 -21.03 -10.78
CA GLN A 304 0.08 -20.60 -11.52
C GLN A 304 -1.22 -20.82 -10.73
N ASP A 305 -1.34 -21.96 -10.03
CA ASP A 305 -2.48 -22.25 -9.15
C ASP A 305 -2.53 -21.25 -7.97
N ALA A 306 -1.37 -20.94 -7.38
CA ALA A 306 -1.26 -19.95 -6.30
C ALA A 306 -1.58 -18.52 -6.77
N GLU A 307 -1.14 -18.13 -7.95
CA GLU A 307 -1.48 -16.84 -8.58
C GLU A 307 -3.00 -16.74 -8.79
N THR A 308 -3.62 -17.79 -9.32
CA THR A 308 -5.06 -17.84 -9.52
C THR A 308 -5.81 -17.70 -8.19
N ALA A 309 -5.39 -18.43 -7.15
CA ALA A 309 -5.97 -18.32 -5.81
C ALA A 309 -5.82 -16.91 -5.22
N TRP A 310 -4.67 -16.27 -5.41
CA TRP A 310 -4.43 -14.90 -4.98
C TRP A 310 -5.34 -13.90 -5.70
N ILE A 311 -5.51 -14.03 -7.01
CA ILE A 311 -6.43 -13.20 -7.80
C ILE A 311 -7.87 -13.35 -7.30
N THR A 312 -8.33 -14.58 -7.07
CA THR A 312 -9.68 -14.83 -6.54
C THR A 312 -9.88 -14.22 -5.16
N ASN A 313 -8.90 -14.34 -4.26
CA ASN A 313 -8.97 -13.72 -2.94
C ASN A 313 -8.99 -12.18 -3.02
N ASN A 314 -8.20 -11.60 -3.92
CA ASN A 314 -8.20 -10.14 -4.13
C ASN A 314 -9.57 -9.63 -4.60
N LEU A 315 -10.20 -10.34 -5.55
CA LEU A 315 -11.55 -10.00 -6.02
C LEU A 315 -12.58 -10.08 -4.88
N TYR A 316 -12.51 -11.11 -4.05
CA TYR A 316 -13.38 -11.25 -2.88
C TYR A 316 -13.21 -10.08 -1.89
N LEU A 317 -11.97 -9.67 -1.60
CA LEU A 317 -11.70 -8.52 -0.74
C LEU A 317 -12.22 -7.20 -1.34
N GLN A 318 -12.15 -7.03 -2.66
CA GLN A 318 -12.72 -5.88 -3.35
C GLN A 318 -14.24 -5.83 -3.21
N GLU A 319 -14.93 -6.97 -3.30
CA GLU A 319 -16.38 -7.05 -3.08
C GLU A 319 -16.77 -6.70 -1.63
N LEU A 320 -16.02 -7.20 -0.64
CA LEU A 320 -16.23 -6.83 0.76
C LEU A 320 -16.03 -5.33 1.01
N LEU A 321 -14.99 -4.75 0.41
CA LEU A 321 -14.71 -3.32 0.54
C LEU A 321 -15.80 -2.47 -0.13
N LYS A 322 -16.34 -2.93 -1.26
CA LYS A 322 -17.49 -2.30 -1.91
C LYS A 322 -18.73 -2.33 -1.02
N ALA A 323 -19.06 -3.48 -0.43
CA ALA A 323 -20.19 -3.60 0.50
C ALA A 323 -20.04 -2.69 1.73
N SER A 324 -18.84 -2.65 2.33
CA SER A 324 -18.56 -1.75 3.45
C SER A 324 -18.68 -0.27 3.08
N ASN A 325 -18.30 0.10 1.85
CA ASN A 325 -18.46 1.48 1.37
C ASN A 325 -19.94 1.84 1.16
N GLU A 326 -20.75 0.92 0.64
CA GLU A 326 -22.19 1.11 0.51
C GLU A 326 -22.84 1.35 1.89
N ASP A 327 -22.43 0.59 2.91
CA ASP A 327 -22.92 0.79 4.28
C ASP A 327 -22.46 2.12 4.89
N LEU A 328 -21.23 2.55 4.62
CA LEU A 328 -20.75 3.89 5.01
C LEU A 328 -21.58 5.00 4.36
N VAL A 329 -21.96 4.85 3.09
CA VAL A 329 -22.84 5.80 2.40
C VAL A 329 -24.22 5.84 3.04
N LYS A 330 -24.81 4.69 3.39
CA LYS A 330 -26.09 4.62 4.12
C LYS A 330 -26.00 5.30 5.49
N MET A 331 -24.92 5.04 6.24
CA MET A 331 -24.65 5.69 7.54
C MET A 331 -24.53 7.21 7.41
N LYS A 332 -23.86 7.71 6.37
CA LYS A 332 -23.76 9.15 6.10
C LYS A 332 -25.11 9.76 5.77
N ALA A 333 -25.95 9.06 5.01
CA ALA A 333 -27.32 9.50 4.72
C ALA A 333 -28.16 9.58 6.01
N LEU A 334 -28.15 8.54 6.84
CA LEU A 334 -28.85 8.56 8.13
C LEU A 334 -28.36 9.68 9.05
N ASN A 335 -27.06 9.92 9.11
CA ASN A 335 -26.50 11.02 9.92
C ASN A 335 -26.93 12.40 9.39
N HIS A 336 -27.09 12.55 8.06
CA HIS A 336 -27.64 13.77 7.46
C HIS A 336 -29.12 13.96 7.82
N ASP A 337 -29.91 12.88 7.78
CA ASP A 337 -31.33 12.91 8.18
C ASP A 337 -31.48 13.31 9.65
N TYR A 338 -30.69 12.70 10.55
CA TYR A 338 -30.65 13.08 11.97
C TYR A 338 -30.23 14.53 12.19
N ALA A 339 -29.24 15.02 11.44
CA ALA A 339 -28.82 16.42 11.53
C ALA A 339 -29.96 17.37 11.12
N THR A 340 -30.73 16.99 10.10
CA THR A 340 -31.91 17.76 9.63
C THR A 340 -33.02 17.75 10.67
N GLU A 341 -33.32 16.60 11.28
CA GLU A 341 -34.30 16.47 12.36
C GLU A 341 -33.92 17.33 13.58
N ILE A 342 -32.65 17.31 13.99
CA ILE A 342 -32.14 18.13 15.09
C ILE A 342 -32.30 19.63 14.78
N LEU A 343 -32.09 20.06 13.53
CA LEU A 343 -32.32 21.45 13.13
C LEU A 343 -33.80 21.80 13.22
N GLY A 344 -34.70 20.93 12.75
CA GLY A 344 -36.15 21.11 12.89
C GLY A 344 -36.60 21.25 14.35
N LEU A 345 -36.12 20.36 15.23
CA LEU A 345 -36.41 20.44 16.67
C LEU A 345 -35.86 21.71 17.31
N LYS A 346 -34.68 22.20 16.88
CA LYS A 346 -34.13 23.48 17.37
C LYS A 346 -35.01 24.67 16.97
N GLU A 347 -35.58 24.64 15.77
CA GLU A 347 -36.51 25.67 15.29
C GLU A 347 -37.83 25.62 16.06
N GLU A 348 -38.37 24.42 16.31
CA GLU A 348 -39.58 24.25 17.14
C GLU A 348 -39.37 24.74 18.57
N VAL A 349 -38.25 24.39 19.21
CA VAL A 349 -37.88 24.89 20.54
C VAL A 349 -37.73 26.42 20.54
N ARG A 350 -37.20 27.01 19.46
CA ARG A 350 -37.11 28.48 19.31
C ARG A 350 -38.50 29.10 19.25
N ALA A 351 -39.40 28.57 18.41
CA ALA A 351 -40.77 29.03 18.30
C ALA A 351 -41.53 28.93 19.63
N LEU A 352 -41.37 27.83 20.38
CA LEU A 352 -41.95 27.67 21.71
C LEU A 352 -41.40 28.68 22.74
N ARG A 353 -40.11 29.04 22.65
CA ARG A 353 -39.55 30.10 23.50
C ARG A 353 -40.15 31.46 23.16
N GLU A 354 -40.29 31.78 21.88
CA GLU A 354 -40.92 33.03 21.42
C GLU A 354 -42.37 33.13 21.90
N THR A 355 -43.17 32.07 21.75
CA THR A 355 -44.54 32.05 22.27
C THR A 355 -44.56 32.18 23.79
N ASN A 356 -43.67 31.52 24.53
CA ASN A 356 -43.59 31.66 25.98
C ASN A 356 -43.25 33.10 26.41
N THR A 357 -42.30 33.75 25.74
CA THR A 357 -41.98 35.18 26.02
C THR A 357 -43.16 36.11 25.76
N LYS A 358 -43.99 35.82 24.75
CA LYS A 358 -45.23 36.57 24.49
C LYS A 358 -46.24 36.38 25.63
N HIS A 359 -46.45 35.15 26.10
CA HIS A 359 -47.33 34.88 27.23
C HIS A 359 -46.84 35.56 28.52
N ASP A 360 -45.53 35.57 28.77
CA ASP A 360 -44.95 36.27 29.92
C ASP A 360 -45.21 37.79 29.85
N ALA A 361 -45.11 38.39 28.65
CA ALA A 361 -45.44 39.79 28.43
C ALA A 361 -46.94 40.08 28.65
N GLU A 362 -47.83 39.24 28.12
CA GLU A 362 -49.29 39.34 28.33
C GLU A 362 -49.64 39.20 29.82
N LYS A 363 -49.04 38.24 30.52
CA LYS A 363 -49.20 38.05 31.97
C LYS A 363 -48.77 39.29 32.73
N PHE A 364 -47.62 39.88 32.38
CA PHE A 364 -47.14 41.12 33.01
C PHE A 364 -48.12 42.29 32.76
N GLN A 365 -48.67 42.40 31.56
CA GLN A 365 -49.69 43.39 31.22
C GLN A 365 -50.97 43.20 32.05
N ILE A 366 -51.45 41.96 32.21
CA ILE A 366 -52.60 41.64 33.05
C ILE A 366 -52.34 42.02 34.50
N ILE A 367 -51.17 41.69 35.06
CA ILE A 367 -50.80 42.07 36.43
C ILE A 367 -50.84 43.59 36.61
N ASN A 368 -50.32 44.37 35.65
CA ASN A 368 -50.38 45.83 35.71
C ASN A 368 -51.81 46.37 35.62
N ASN A 369 -52.65 45.78 34.77
CA ASN A 369 -54.06 46.15 34.67
C ASN A 369 -54.81 45.87 35.98
N VAL A 370 -54.57 44.71 36.61
CA VAL A 370 -55.16 44.36 37.91
C VAL A 370 -54.75 45.37 38.97
N LYS A 371 -53.44 45.68 39.09
CA LYS A 371 -52.95 46.72 40.03
C LYS A 371 -53.59 48.09 39.79
N ARG A 372 -53.80 48.47 38.53
CA ARG A 372 -54.48 49.72 38.18
C ARG A 372 -55.93 49.70 38.66
N TYR A 373 -56.66 48.62 38.40
CA TYR A 373 -58.05 48.48 38.87
C TYR A 373 -58.16 48.44 40.39
N GLU A 374 -57.23 47.78 41.09
CA GLU A 374 -57.15 47.81 42.56
C GLU A 374 -56.99 49.25 43.08
N ALA A 375 -56.13 50.05 42.44
CA ALA A 375 -55.96 51.46 42.80
C ALA A 375 -57.22 52.31 42.52
N GLU A 376 -57.89 52.09 41.39
CA GLU A 376 -59.16 52.76 41.06
C GLU A 376 -60.28 52.38 42.04
N ILE A 377 -60.36 51.11 42.45
CA ILE A 377 -61.32 50.63 43.46
C ILE A 377 -61.04 51.34 44.78
N LYS A 378 -59.79 51.33 45.26
CA LYS A 378 -59.40 52.01 46.49
C LYS A 378 -59.74 53.50 46.47
N GLN A 379 -59.47 54.19 45.36
CA GLN A 379 -59.84 55.60 45.20
C GLN A 379 -61.35 55.82 45.27
N ARG A 380 -62.16 54.90 44.71
CA ARG A 380 -63.63 54.98 44.79
C ARG A 380 -64.13 54.72 46.21
N GLU A 381 -63.53 53.77 46.93
CA GLU A 381 -63.82 53.51 48.34
C GLU A 381 -63.57 54.76 49.19
N GLU A 382 -62.40 55.40 49.05
CA GLU A 382 -62.07 56.66 49.72
C GLU A 382 -63.09 57.77 49.39
N ARG A 383 -63.54 57.88 48.13
CA ARG A 383 -64.60 58.85 47.75
C ARG A 383 -65.94 58.53 48.39
N ILE A 384 -66.31 57.26 48.51
CA ILE A 384 -67.55 56.83 49.16
C ILE A 384 -67.51 57.13 50.66
N GLU A 385 -66.35 56.93 51.31
CA GLU A 385 -66.12 57.25 52.71
C GLU A 385 -66.34 58.76 52.98
N VAL A 386 -65.69 59.62 52.19
CA VAL A 386 -65.86 61.09 52.27
C VAL A 386 -67.32 61.53 52.07
N LEU A 387 -68.01 60.92 51.09
CA LEU A 387 -69.44 61.22 50.85
C LEU A 387 -70.34 60.71 51.99
N SER A 388 -69.97 59.62 52.65
CA SER A 388 -70.71 59.05 53.79
C SER A 388 -70.56 59.92 55.03
N ASP A 389 -69.35 60.42 55.30
CA ASP A 389 -69.07 61.38 56.38
C ASP A 389 -69.82 62.71 56.15
N GLY A 390 -69.81 63.22 54.91
CA GLY A 390 -70.56 64.41 54.52
C GLY A 390 -72.08 64.22 54.65
N LYS A 391 -72.60 63.02 54.36
CA LYS A 391 -74.01 62.69 54.59
C LYS A 391 -74.35 62.63 56.08
N GLY A 392 -73.42 62.15 56.91
CA GLY A 392 -73.53 62.21 58.37
C GLY A 392 -73.68 63.65 58.86
N GLN A 393 -72.79 64.55 58.43
CA GLN A 393 -72.85 65.99 58.75
C GLN A 393 -74.14 66.64 58.26
N MET A 394 -74.58 66.38 57.02
CA MET A 394 -75.86 66.90 56.53
C MET A 394 -77.05 66.37 57.32
N MET A 395 -77.05 65.09 57.75
CA MET A 395 -78.13 64.56 58.59
C MET A 395 -78.12 65.18 59.98
N GLU A 396 -76.95 65.44 60.55
CA GLU A 396 -76.79 66.11 61.84
C GLU A 396 -77.24 67.58 61.77
N GLU A 397 -76.90 68.31 60.70
CA GLU A 397 -77.45 69.64 60.41
C GLU A 397 -78.99 69.61 60.19
N LEU A 398 -79.53 68.56 59.55
CA LEU A 398 -80.97 68.40 59.38
C LEU A 398 -81.69 68.17 60.72
N ILE A 399 -81.10 67.34 61.60
CA ILE A 399 -81.62 67.08 62.95
C ILE A 399 -81.62 68.37 63.78
N VAL A 400 -80.56 69.18 63.69
CA VAL A 400 -80.46 70.49 64.34
C VAL A 400 -81.49 71.47 63.75
N ALA A 401 -81.69 71.49 62.43
CA ALA A 401 -82.69 72.33 61.77
C ALA A 401 -84.15 71.90 62.05
N GLN A 402 -84.38 70.66 62.49
CA GLN A 402 -85.70 70.12 62.81
C GLN A 402 -86.12 70.38 64.28
N GLN A 403 -85.20 70.78 65.16
CA GLN A 403 -85.50 71.10 66.56
C GLN A 403 -86.52 72.23 66.81
N PRO A 404 -86.73 73.26 65.95
CA PRO A 404 -87.75 74.28 66.19
C PRO A 404 -89.20 73.76 66.07
N TRP A 405 -89.42 72.57 65.47
CA TRP A 405 -90.75 72.05 65.17
C TRP A 405 -91.27 71.03 66.19
N GLN A 406 -90.46 70.62 67.18
CA GLN A 406 -90.87 69.71 68.25
C GLN A 406 -91.47 70.43 69.49
N LEU A 407 -91.71 71.74 69.41
CA LEU A 407 -92.39 72.52 70.46
C LEU A 407 -93.86 72.86 70.13
N PHE A 408 -94.44 72.24 69.08
CA PHE A 408 -95.83 72.49 68.64
C PHE A 408 -96.75 71.25 68.65
N LEU A 409 -96.33 70.17 69.29
CA LEU A 409 -97.16 69.03 69.71
C LEU A 409 -96.92 68.80 71.19
#